data_AF-A0A9D7TKV2-F1
#
_entry.id   AF-A0A9D7TKV2-F1
#
_cell.length_a   1.000
_cell.length_b   1.000
_cell.length_c   1.000
_cell.angle_alpha   90.00
_cell.angle_beta   90.00
_cell.angle_gamma   90.00
#
_symmetry.space_group_name_H-M   'P 1'
#
loop_
_entity.id
_entity.type
_entity.pdbx_description
1 polymer ?
#
loop_
_entity_poly.entity_id
_entity_poly.type
_entity_poly.pdbx_seq_one_letter_code
_entity_poly.pdbx_strand_id
1 'polypeptide(L)'
;MNSTSKIYIAGHNGMVGSAIVRKMKAEGYDNLLLRTSKELDLRNQAEVNAFFDAERPEYVFLAAAKVGGIMANNIYRADFLYENLMIEANVIYAAYKYEVKKLLFLGSSCIYPKFALQPMNEDQLLTGILEETNEPYAIAKIAGIKLCESYRRQYGCDFISAMPTNLYGPGDNYDLEKSHVIPALIRKMHLGKCLEDGNWEAIRADLNLLPIERVNGMSSEFDIIAILNKYGVTHPPNPTRQPRQPPNHPSCPLGNRSST
;
A
#
# COMPACT_ATOMS: atom_id res chain seq x y z
N MET A 1 14.32 9.21 -23.79
CA MET A 1 13.24 10.14 -23.43
C MET A 1 13.86 11.52 -23.41
N ASN A 2 13.16 12.54 -23.92
CA ASN A 2 13.60 13.95 -23.83
C ASN A 2 12.72 14.66 -22.79
N SER A 3 13.15 15.80 -22.26
CA SER A 3 12.41 16.54 -21.22
C SER A 3 10.99 16.94 -21.63
N THR A 4 10.77 17.16 -22.93
CA THR A 4 9.46 17.51 -23.52
C THR A 4 8.59 16.31 -23.90
N SER A 5 9.13 15.08 -23.77
CA SER A 5 8.40 13.88 -24.16
C SER A 5 7.12 13.72 -23.35
N LYS A 6 6.03 13.32 -24.02
CA LYS A 6 4.73 13.14 -23.39
C LYS A 6 4.67 11.79 -22.67
N ILE A 7 4.66 11.80 -21.34
CA ILE A 7 4.82 10.59 -20.52
C ILE A 7 3.54 10.31 -19.73
N TYR A 8 2.90 9.18 -19.99
CA TYR A 8 1.76 8.72 -19.20
C TYR A 8 2.20 7.84 -18.03
N ILE A 9 1.77 8.18 -16.82
CA ILE A 9 2.02 7.39 -15.60
C ILE A 9 0.68 6.88 -15.08
N ALA A 10 0.33 5.65 -15.44
CA ALA A 10 -0.86 4.99 -14.93
C ALA A 10 -0.68 4.65 -13.44
N GLY A 11 -1.68 4.98 -12.61
CA GLY A 11 -1.59 4.73 -11.16
C GLY A 11 -0.71 5.73 -10.41
N HIS A 12 -0.60 6.96 -10.90
CA HIS A 12 0.28 8.00 -10.37
C HIS A 12 0.06 8.38 -8.88
N ASN A 13 -1.11 8.12 -8.32
CA ASN A 13 -1.39 8.37 -6.89
C ASN A 13 -0.93 7.25 -5.96
N GLY A 14 -0.61 6.06 -6.49
CA GLY A 14 -0.07 4.96 -5.69
C GLY A 14 1.37 5.24 -5.24
N MET A 15 1.88 4.45 -4.29
CA MET A 15 3.25 4.57 -3.78
C MET A 15 4.29 4.64 -4.91
N VAL A 16 4.27 3.67 -5.82
CA VAL A 16 5.25 3.60 -6.92
C VAL A 16 5.01 4.69 -7.96
N GLY A 17 3.77 4.89 -8.39
CA GLY A 17 3.43 5.93 -9.36
C GLY A 17 3.83 7.33 -8.89
N SER A 18 3.58 7.64 -7.61
CA SER A 18 3.94 8.94 -7.04
C SER A 18 5.45 9.13 -6.92
N ALA A 19 6.20 8.05 -6.64
CA ALA A 19 7.65 8.07 -6.64
C ALA A 19 8.21 8.33 -8.04
N ILE A 20 7.64 7.70 -9.08
CA ILE A 20 8.00 7.97 -10.49
C ILE A 20 7.72 9.43 -10.84
N VAL A 21 6.54 9.97 -10.49
CA VAL A 21 6.21 11.39 -10.74
C VAL A 21 7.22 12.32 -10.07
N ARG A 22 7.53 12.10 -8.78
CA ARG A 22 8.52 12.93 -8.06
C ARG A 22 9.89 12.88 -8.73
N LYS A 23 10.33 11.68 -9.11
CA LYS A 23 11.63 11.48 -9.77
C LYS A 23 11.67 12.17 -11.14
N MET A 24 10.64 12.01 -11.97
CA MET A 24 10.53 12.63 -13.29
C MET A 24 10.58 14.16 -13.19
N LYS A 25 9.80 14.75 -12.28
CA LYS A 25 9.83 16.21 -12.04
C LYS A 25 11.19 16.70 -11.57
N ALA A 26 11.82 15.97 -10.65
CA ALA A 26 13.18 16.31 -10.17
C ALA A 26 14.24 16.24 -11.28
N GLU A 27 14.02 15.44 -12.33
CA GLU A 27 14.87 15.35 -13.51
C GLU A 27 14.47 16.30 -14.65
N GLY A 28 13.46 17.16 -14.45
CA GLY A 28 13.04 18.15 -15.44
C GLY A 28 12.09 17.65 -16.53
N TYR A 29 11.37 16.54 -16.28
CA TYR A 29 10.27 16.12 -17.14
C TYR A 29 8.96 16.76 -16.70
N ASP A 30 8.46 17.71 -17.49
CA ASP A 30 7.28 18.51 -17.16
C ASP A 30 6.00 18.08 -17.88
N ASN A 31 6.13 17.34 -19.00
CA ASN A 31 5.01 16.89 -19.82
C ASN A 31 4.42 15.53 -19.37
N LEU A 32 3.96 15.51 -18.12
CA LEU A 32 3.40 14.31 -17.49
C LEU A 32 1.88 14.25 -17.66
N LEU A 33 1.39 13.17 -18.26
CA LEU A 33 -0.03 12.84 -18.34
C LEU A 33 -0.43 12.01 -17.13
N LEU A 34 -1.32 12.56 -16.32
CA LEU A 34 -1.80 11.97 -15.08
C LEU A 34 -3.33 11.91 -15.11
N ARG A 35 -3.91 10.76 -14.77
CA ARG A 35 -5.36 10.56 -14.62
C ARG A 35 -5.64 9.75 -13.36
N THR A 36 -6.59 10.22 -12.57
CA THR A 36 -7.14 9.51 -11.41
C THR A 36 -8.09 8.42 -11.89
N SER A 37 -8.40 7.45 -11.03
CA SER A 37 -9.35 6.38 -11.35
C SER A 37 -10.78 6.88 -11.58
N LYS A 38 -11.11 8.12 -11.16
CA LYS A 38 -12.39 8.77 -11.44
C LYS A 38 -12.45 9.41 -12.82
N GLU A 39 -11.29 9.80 -13.36
CA GLU A 39 -11.19 10.46 -14.68
C GLU A 39 -10.97 9.44 -15.80
N LEU A 40 -10.40 8.28 -15.49
CA LEU A 40 -10.13 7.21 -16.44
C LEU A 40 -10.19 5.87 -15.73
N ASP A 41 -11.24 5.07 -16.01
CA ASP A 41 -11.29 3.68 -15.55
C ASP A 41 -10.47 2.80 -16.48
N LEU A 42 -9.30 2.36 -16.02
CA LEU A 42 -8.40 1.52 -16.79
C LEU A 42 -8.96 0.12 -17.09
N ARG A 43 -10.04 -0.29 -16.43
CA ARG A 43 -10.75 -1.54 -16.72
C ARG A 43 -11.69 -1.38 -17.92
N ASN A 44 -12.08 -0.15 -18.24
CA ASN A 44 -12.93 0.17 -19.39
C ASN A 44 -12.08 0.33 -20.66
N GLN A 45 -12.18 -0.65 -21.56
CA GLN A 45 -11.44 -0.65 -22.80
C GLN A 45 -11.73 0.58 -23.68
N ALA A 46 -12.98 1.03 -23.74
CA ALA A 46 -13.37 2.16 -24.59
C ALA A 46 -12.76 3.48 -24.08
N GLU A 47 -12.81 3.70 -22.77
CA GLU A 47 -12.21 4.88 -22.15
C GLU A 47 -10.68 4.92 -22.35
N VAL A 48 -10.00 3.78 -22.15
CA VAL A 48 -8.55 3.69 -22.39
C VAL A 48 -8.21 3.98 -23.84
N ASN A 49 -8.94 3.40 -24.80
CA ASN A 49 -8.69 3.68 -26.22
C ASN A 49 -8.92 5.16 -26.56
N ALA A 50 -10.00 5.76 -26.08
CA ALA A 50 -10.29 7.18 -26.31
C ALA A 50 -9.20 8.09 -25.71
N PHE A 51 -8.72 7.76 -24.51
CA PHE A 51 -7.63 8.49 -23.86
C PHE A 51 -6.32 8.42 -24.67
N PHE A 52 -5.91 7.21 -25.09
CA PHE A 52 -4.68 7.05 -25.88
C PHE A 52 -4.77 7.72 -27.25
N ASP A 53 -5.93 7.69 -27.90
CA ASP A 53 -6.14 8.34 -29.19
C ASP A 53 -6.03 9.86 -29.08
N ALA A 54 -6.66 10.45 -28.06
CA ALA A 54 -6.67 11.88 -27.84
C ALA A 54 -5.30 12.41 -27.36
N GLU A 55 -4.67 11.69 -26.44
CA GLU A 55 -3.47 12.19 -25.77
C GLU A 55 -2.16 11.80 -26.46
N ARG A 56 -2.12 10.66 -27.15
CA ARG A 56 -0.92 10.16 -27.86
C ARG A 56 0.36 10.21 -26.99
N PRO A 57 0.41 9.49 -25.86
CA PRO A 57 1.62 9.43 -25.05
C PRO A 57 2.76 8.78 -25.84
N GLU A 58 3.98 9.29 -25.67
CA GLU A 58 5.19 8.69 -26.26
C GLU A 58 5.74 7.56 -25.39
N TYR A 59 5.58 7.68 -24.08
CA TYR A 59 6.09 6.74 -23.08
C TYR A 59 5.03 6.42 -22.04
N VAL A 60 5.01 5.17 -21.58
CA VAL A 60 4.04 4.71 -20.58
C VAL A 60 4.75 4.02 -19.42
N PHE A 61 4.44 4.44 -18.21
CA PHE A 61 4.72 3.71 -16.97
C PHE A 61 3.42 3.12 -16.46
N LEU A 62 3.28 1.80 -16.53
CA LEU A 62 2.10 1.08 -16.04
C LEU A 62 2.33 0.65 -14.58
N ALA A 63 2.05 1.57 -13.65
CA ALA A 63 2.11 1.34 -12.20
C ALA A 63 0.72 1.17 -11.55
N ALA A 64 -0.36 1.21 -12.34
CA ALA A 64 -1.71 0.94 -11.88
C ALA A 64 -1.91 -0.57 -11.66
N ALA A 65 -2.47 -0.93 -10.52
CA ALA A 65 -2.83 -2.30 -10.18
C ALA A 65 -3.85 -2.28 -9.03
N LYS A 66 -4.69 -3.32 -8.95
CA LYS A 66 -5.38 -3.63 -7.69
C LYS A 66 -4.39 -4.37 -6.80
N VAL A 67 -4.01 -3.74 -5.69
CA VAL A 67 -3.03 -4.25 -4.72
C VAL A 67 -3.62 -4.29 -3.32
N GLY A 68 -3.08 -5.14 -2.45
CA GLY A 68 -3.47 -5.22 -1.05
C GLY A 68 -2.67 -6.27 -0.30
N GLY A 69 -2.86 -6.30 1.03
CA GLY A 69 -2.22 -7.30 1.89
C GLY A 69 -2.75 -8.72 1.70
N ILE A 70 -2.22 -9.66 2.50
CA ILE A 70 -2.53 -11.10 2.43
C ILE A 70 -4.05 -11.36 2.52
N MET A 71 -4.72 -10.74 3.50
CA MET A 71 -6.16 -10.92 3.70
C MET A 71 -6.99 -10.46 2.49
N ALA A 72 -6.64 -9.30 1.92
CA ALA A 72 -7.34 -8.75 0.77
C ALA A 72 -7.20 -9.65 -0.47
N ASN A 73 -5.99 -10.17 -0.74
CA ASN A 73 -5.78 -11.10 -1.85
C ASN A 73 -6.59 -12.39 -1.69
N ASN A 74 -6.71 -12.90 -0.46
CA ASN A 74 -7.42 -14.15 -0.20
C ASN A 74 -8.96 -13.99 -0.22
N ILE A 75 -9.49 -12.83 0.18
CA ILE A 75 -10.93 -12.55 0.15
C ILE A 75 -11.39 -12.17 -1.26
N TYR A 76 -10.68 -11.25 -1.93
CA TYR A 76 -11.13 -10.65 -3.20
C TYR A 76 -10.45 -11.29 -4.42
N ARG A 77 -10.25 -12.61 -4.41
CA ARG A 77 -9.47 -13.36 -5.43
C ARG A 77 -9.88 -13.03 -6.87
N ALA A 78 -11.19 -13.00 -7.14
CA ALA A 78 -11.74 -12.73 -8.47
C ALA A 78 -11.40 -11.31 -8.94
N ASP A 79 -11.57 -10.31 -8.06
CA ASP A 79 -11.29 -8.91 -8.36
C ASP A 79 -9.80 -8.69 -8.64
N PHE A 80 -8.92 -9.31 -7.84
CA PHE A 80 -7.47 -9.21 -8.05
C PHE A 80 -7.05 -9.78 -9.40
N LEU A 81 -7.63 -10.89 -9.83
CA LEU A 81 -7.36 -11.44 -11.16
C LEU A 81 -7.95 -10.56 -12.26
N TYR A 82 -9.27 -10.34 -12.21
CA TYR A 82 -10.00 -9.64 -13.28
C TYR A 82 -9.53 -8.21 -13.48
N GLU A 83 -9.48 -7.40 -12.41
CA GLU A 83 -9.13 -5.98 -12.55
C GLU A 83 -7.71 -5.79 -13.07
N ASN A 84 -6.74 -6.57 -12.57
CA ASN A 84 -5.37 -6.48 -13.07
C ASN A 84 -5.26 -6.93 -14.53
N LEU A 85 -5.91 -8.04 -14.92
CA LEU A 85 -5.93 -8.48 -16.33
C LEU A 85 -6.53 -7.40 -17.25
N MET A 86 -7.65 -6.78 -16.85
CA MET A 86 -8.30 -5.75 -17.65
C MET A 86 -7.42 -4.51 -17.78
N ILE A 87 -6.84 -4.02 -16.68
CA ILE A 87 -5.92 -2.87 -16.68
C ILE A 87 -4.73 -3.15 -17.61
N GLU A 88 -4.11 -4.31 -17.45
CA GLU A 88 -2.90 -4.70 -18.19
C GLU A 88 -3.20 -4.87 -19.68
N ALA A 89 -4.24 -5.63 -20.03
CA ALA A 89 -4.63 -5.87 -21.41
C ALA A 89 -5.00 -4.55 -22.12
N ASN A 90 -5.82 -3.70 -21.48
CA ASN A 90 -6.27 -2.45 -22.09
C ASN A 90 -5.10 -1.50 -22.34
N VAL A 91 -4.24 -1.28 -21.35
CA VAL A 91 -3.13 -0.32 -21.47
C VAL A 91 -2.04 -0.83 -22.42
N ILE A 92 -1.66 -2.11 -22.34
CA ILE A 92 -0.61 -2.67 -23.21
C ILE A 92 -1.09 -2.70 -24.67
N TYR A 93 -2.34 -3.10 -24.92
CA TYR A 93 -2.89 -3.08 -26.28
C TYR A 93 -3.02 -1.66 -26.81
N ALA A 94 -3.54 -0.71 -26.02
CA ALA A 94 -3.63 0.69 -26.45
C ALA A 94 -2.25 1.28 -26.72
N ALA A 95 -1.25 0.99 -25.89
CA ALA A 95 0.12 1.44 -26.12
C ALA A 95 0.67 0.94 -27.47
N TYR A 96 0.39 -0.31 -27.83
CA TYR A 96 0.74 -0.84 -29.16
C TYR A 96 -0.03 -0.12 -30.28
N LYS A 97 -1.37 -0.09 -30.17
CA LYS A 97 -2.28 0.43 -31.19
C LYS A 97 -2.01 1.91 -31.51
N TYR A 98 -1.61 2.69 -30.51
CA TYR A 98 -1.35 4.12 -30.63
C TYR A 98 0.15 4.46 -30.64
N GLU A 99 1.00 3.47 -30.96
CA GLU A 99 2.42 3.64 -31.29
C GLU A 99 3.28 4.28 -30.19
N VAL A 100 3.02 3.89 -28.93
CA VAL A 100 3.91 4.26 -27.80
C VAL A 100 5.31 3.75 -28.06
N LYS A 101 6.31 4.62 -27.93
CA LYS A 101 7.71 4.31 -28.22
C LYS A 101 8.28 3.28 -27.26
N LYS A 102 7.94 3.38 -25.96
CA LYS A 102 8.38 2.43 -24.93
C LYS A 102 7.39 2.40 -23.77
N LEU A 103 7.13 1.19 -23.27
CA LEU A 103 6.27 0.96 -22.09
C LEU A 103 7.07 0.20 -21.03
N LEU A 104 6.98 0.64 -19.78
CA LEU A 104 7.44 -0.10 -18.60
C LEU A 104 6.24 -0.63 -17.83
N PHE A 105 6.10 -1.96 -17.78
CA PHE A 105 5.16 -2.66 -16.92
C PHE A 105 5.82 -3.06 -15.59
N LEU A 106 5.11 -2.89 -14.49
CA LEU A 106 5.57 -3.32 -13.18
C LEU A 106 4.91 -4.65 -12.79
N GLY A 107 5.75 -5.69 -12.71
CA GLY A 107 5.39 -6.97 -12.12
C GLY A 107 5.44 -6.92 -10.59
N SER A 108 5.62 -8.08 -9.98
CA SER A 108 5.84 -8.24 -8.53
C SER A 108 6.66 -9.49 -8.27
N SER A 109 7.65 -9.44 -7.36
CA SER A 109 8.41 -10.63 -6.97
C SER A 109 7.56 -11.83 -6.52
N CYS A 110 6.28 -11.63 -6.18
CA CYS A 110 5.34 -12.70 -5.86
C CYS A 110 4.91 -13.58 -7.05
N ILE A 111 5.37 -13.29 -8.28
CA ILE A 111 5.12 -14.14 -9.45
C ILE A 111 6.00 -15.38 -9.52
N TYR A 112 7.08 -15.42 -8.74
CA TYR A 112 7.97 -16.57 -8.73
C TYR A 112 7.36 -17.72 -7.93
N PRO A 113 7.74 -18.97 -8.25
CA PRO A 113 7.28 -20.13 -7.50
C PRO A 113 7.53 -20.00 -6.00
N LYS A 114 6.62 -20.52 -5.18
CA LYS A 114 6.70 -20.52 -3.71
C LYS A 114 8.02 -21.08 -3.18
N PHE A 115 8.57 -22.06 -3.89
CA PHE A 115 9.82 -22.75 -3.55
C PHE A 115 10.97 -22.44 -4.53
N ALA A 116 10.96 -21.26 -5.14
CA ALA A 116 12.09 -20.80 -5.97
C ALA A 116 13.39 -20.78 -5.17
N LEU A 117 14.51 -21.14 -5.83
CA LEU A 117 15.84 -21.10 -5.25
C LEU A 117 16.26 -19.66 -4.97
N GLN A 118 16.96 -19.47 -3.85
CA GLN A 118 17.51 -18.17 -3.47
C GLN A 118 19.02 -18.10 -3.78
N PRO A 119 19.52 -17.00 -4.36
CA PRO A 119 18.75 -15.84 -4.84
C PRO A 119 17.85 -16.18 -6.04
N MET A 120 16.68 -15.55 -6.11
CA MET A 120 15.75 -15.74 -7.22
C MET A 120 16.26 -15.06 -8.49
N ASN A 121 16.31 -15.82 -9.58
CA ASN A 121 16.72 -15.37 -10.91
C ASN A 121 15.50 -15.38 -11.86
N GLU A 122 15.55 -14.62 -12.96
CA GLU A 122 14.43 -14.48 -13.89
C GLU A 122 14.01 -15.76 -14.60
N ASP A 123 14.95 -16.70 -14.80
CA ASP A 123 14.72 -18.01 -15.42
C ASP A 123 13.85 -18.96 -14.57
N GLN A 124 13.65 -18.63 -13.30
CA GLN A 124 12.78 -19.40 -12.40
C GLN A 124 11.29 -19.06 -12.55
N LEU A 125 10.93 -18.09 -13.40
CA LEU A 125 9.53 -17.79 -13.67
C LEU A 125 8.82 -19.01 -14.28
N LEU A 126 7.65 -19.39 -13.73
CA LEU A 126 6.83 -20.52 -14.19
C LEU A 126 7.46 -21.92 -14.04
N THR A 127 8.49 -22.10 -13.20
CA THR A 127 9.12 -23.41 -12.97
C THR A 127 8.47 -24.24 -11.84
N GLY A 128 7.44 -23.71 -11.17
CA GLY A 128 6.74 -24.40 -10.08
C GLY A 128 5.45 -23.70 -9.65
N ILE A 129 4.83 -24.20 -8.58
CA ILE A 129 3.57 -23.66 -8.06
C ILE A 129 3.74 -22.29 -7.40
N LEU A 130 2.72 -21.45 -7.53
CA LEU A 130 2.66 -20.13 -6.89
C LEU A 130 2.20 -20.23 -5.44
N GLU A 131 2.35 -19.14 -4.68
CA GLU A 131 1.79 -19.06 -3.34
C GLU A 131 0.27 -18.87 -3.40
N GLU A 132 -0.50 -19.75 -2.73
CA GLU A 132 -1.96 -19.84 -2.88
C GLU A 132 -2.66 -18.51 -2.56
N THR A 133 -2.18 -17.80 -1.54
CA THR A 133 -2.75 -16.54 -1.07
C THR A 133 -2.70 -15.42 -2.12
N ASN A 134 -1.72 -15.41 -3.01
CA ASN A 134 -1.52 -14.36 -4.01
C ASN A 134 -1.65 -14.86 -5.46
N GLU A 135 -1.89 -16.15 -5.66
CA GLU A 135 -1.96 -16.80 -6.97
C GLU A 135 -2.79 -16.03 -8.00
N PRO A 136 -4.02 -15.53 -7.72
CA PRO A 136 -4.80 -14.80 -8.72
C PRO A 136 -4.11 -13.52 -9.19
N TYR A 137 -3.49 -12.78 -8.27
CA TYR A 137 -2.73 -11.58 -8.58
C TYR A 137 -1.43 -11.91 -9.33
N ALA A 138 -0.72 -12.95 -8.89
CA ALA A 138 0.50 -13.43 -9.53
C ALA A 138 0.25 -13.87 -10.98
N ILE A 139 -0.83 -14.62 -11.23
CA ILE A 139 -1.24 -15.04 -12.58
C ILE A 139 -1.53 -13.82 -13.48
N ALA A 140 -2.23 -12.81 -12.98
CA ALA A 140 -2.44 -11.57 -13.73
C ALA A 140 -1.09 -10.93 -14.11
N LYS A 141 -0.18 -10.73 -13.14
CA LYS A 141 1.15 -10.16 -13.40
C LYS A 141 1.99 -10.97 -14.39
N ILE A 142 1.91 -12.30 -14.33
CA ILE A 142 2.55 -13.17 -15.32
C ILE A 142 1.95 -12.92 -16.71
N ALA A 143 0.63 -12.82 -16.82
CA ALA A 143 -0.04 -12.52 -18.08
C ALA A 143 0.39 -11.15 -18.64
N GLY A 144 0.49 -10.11 -17.81
CA GLY A 144 1.02 -8.81 -18.22
C GLY A 144 2.46 -8.87 -18.77
N ILE A 145 3.35 -9.64 -18.13
CA ILE A 145 4.72 -9.86 -18.63
C ILE A 145 4.68 -10.57 -19.99
N LYS A 146 3.86 -11.61 -20.12
CA LYS A 146 3.71 -12.36 -21.37
C LYS A 146 3.07 -11.53 -22.48
N LEU A 147 2.19 -10.58 -22.14
CA LEU A 147 1.70 -9.58 -23.09
C LEU A 147 2.85 -8.70 -23.59
N CYS A 148 3.63 -8.08 -22.70
CA CYS A 148 4.79 -7.27 -23.11
C CYS A 148 5.77 -8.06 -24.00
N GLU A 149 6.11 -9.29 -23.59
CA GLU A 149 6.99 -10.18 -24.35
C GLU A 149 6.42 -10.51 -25.74
N SER A 150 5.12 -10.83 -25.82
CA SER A 150 4.46 -11.21 -27.07
C SER A 150 4.36 -10.04 -28.04
N TYR A 151 3.98 -8.84 -27.57
CA TYR A 151 3.94 -7.64 -28.41
C TYR A 151 5.33 -7.27 -28.94
N ARG A 152 6.37 -7.43 -28.11
CA ARG A 152 7.75 -7.24 -28.55
C ARG A 152 8.14 -8.24 -29.65
N ARG A 153 7.87 -9.53 -29.46
CA ARG A 153 8.22 -10.59 -30.43
C ARG A 153 7.46 -10.45 -31.75
N GLN A 154 6.17 -10.14 -31.69
CA GLN A 154 5.30 -10.14 -32.86
C GLN A 154 5.31 -8.80 -33.62
N TYR A 155 5.37 -7.68 -32.91
CA TYR A 155 5.21 -6.34 -33.48
C TYR A 155 6.42 -5.43 -33.28
N GLY A 156 7.50 -5.91 -32.67
CA GLY A 156 8.73 -5.13 -32.48
C GLY A 156 8.64 -4.03 -31.42
N CYS A 157 7.61 -4.02 -30.57
CA CYS A 157 7.42 -3.00 -29.55
C CYS A 157 8.54 -3.01 -28.47
N ASP A 158 8.98 -1.83 -28.01
CA ASP A 158 9.87 -1.72 -26.85
C ASP A 158 9.08 -1.74 -25.54
N PHE A 159 8.36 -2.84 -25.27
CA PHE A 159 7.64 -3.05 -24.01
C PHE A 159 8.47 -3.91 -23.06
N ILE A 160 8.88 -3.33 -21.94
CA ILE A 160 9.70 -3.97 -20.90
C ILE A 160 8.88 -4.22 -19.65
N SER A 161 9.34 -5.18 -18.84
CA SER A 161 8.80 -5.45 -17.51
C SER A 161 9.92 -5.32 -16.48
N ALA A 162 9.63 -4.73 -15.32
CA ALA A 162 10.51 -4.74 -14.16
C ALA A 162 9.89 -5.50 -13.00
N MET A 163 10.73 -6.15 -12.19
CA MET A 163 10.31 -7.01 -11.09
C MET A 163 10.75 -6.44 -9.74
N PRO A 164 9.98 -5.50 -9.16
CA PRO A 164 10.32 -5.00 -7.84
C PRO A 164 10.15 -6.11 -6.78
N THR A 165 11.07 -6.11 -5.81
CA THR A 165 10.90 -6.82 -4.54
C THR A 165 9.92 -6.05 -3.64
N ASN A 166 9.91 -6.33 -2.34
CA ASN A 166 9.14 -5.57 -1.36
C ASN A 166 9.55 -4.09 -1.42
N LEU A 167 8.56 -3.23 -1.70
CA LEU A 167 8.73 -1.78 -1.75
C LEU A 167 8.18 -1.16 -0.47
N TYR A 168 8.78 -0.05 -0.03
CA TYR A 168 8.30 0.77 1.06
C TYR A 168 8.71 2.23 0.82
N GLY A 169 7.97 3.16 1.40
CA GLY A 169 8.34 4.58 1.37
C GLY A 169 7.16 5.54 1.46
N PRO A 170 7.39 6.83 1.13
CA PRO A 170 6.32 7.82 1.12
C PRO A 170 5.20 7.46 0.15
N GLY A 171 3.96 7.52 0.62
CA GLY A 171 2.76 7.16 -0.15
C GLY A 171 2.32 5.70 -0.03
N ASP A 172 2.92 4.92 0.87
CA ASP A 172 2.43 3.58 1.24
C ASP A 172 1.12 3.65 2.06
N ASN A 173 0.47 2.50 2.23
CA ASN A 173 -0.75 2.38 3.02
C ASN A 173 -0.43 2.07 4.49
N TYR A 174 -0.73 3.00 5.39
CA TYR A 174 -0.53 2.87 6.84
C TYR A 174 -1.82 2.45 7.59
N ASP A 175 -2.89 2.09 6.88
CA ASP A 175 -4.10 1.50 7.49
C ASP A 175 -3.77 0.12 8.10
N LEU A 176 -3.93 -0.06 9.41
CA LEU A 176 -3.54 -1.31 10.08
C LEU A 176 -4.36 -2.54 9.66
N GLU A 177 -5.50 -2.38 9.01
CA GLU A 177 -6.29 -3.49 8.48
C GLU A 177 -5.77 -3.97 7.12
N LYS A 178 -5.18 -3.07 6.33
CA LYS A 178 -4.89 -3.28 4.90
C LYS A 178 -3.42 -3.09 4.51
N SER A 179 -2.59 -2.62 5.45
CA SER A 179 -1.19 -2.29 5.25
C SER A 179 -0.30 -3.52 5.05
N HIS A 180 0.83 -3.30 4.39
CA HIS A 180 1.92 -4.26 4.34
C HIS A 180 2.76 -4.20 5.64
N VAL A 181 3.67 -5.15 5.82
CA VAL A 181 4.41 -5.32 7.07
C VAL A 181 5.17 -4.06 7.52
N ILE A 182 5.89 -3.40 6.61
CA ILE A 182 6.71 -2.21 6.95
C ILE A 182 5.84 -1.02 7.41
N PRO A 183 4.85 -0.53 6.63
CA PRO A 183 4.01 0.58 7.08
C PRO A 183 3.18 0.23 8.33
N ALA A 184 2.75 -1.03 8.48
CA ALA A 184 2.08 -1.49 9.69
C ALA A 184 3.00 -1.36 10.93
N LEU A 185 4.25 -1.80 10.82
CA LEU A 185 5.22 -1.70 11.91
C LEU A 185 5.57 -0.25 12.26
N ILE A 186 5.78 0.61 11.25
CA ILE A 186 6.04 2.05 11.47
C ILE A 186 4.90 2.66 12.29
N ARG A 187 3.65 2.43 11.89
CA ARG A 187 2.50 3.02 12.58
C ARG A 187 2.30 2.43 13.98
N LYS A 188 2.48 1.11 14.15
CA LYS A 188 2.43 0.47 15.47
C LYS A 188 3.47 1.03 16.43
N MET A 189 4.71 1.21 15.96
CA MET A 189 5.78 1.80 16.76
C MET A 189 5.50 3.27 17.11
N HIS A 190 4.97 4.04 16.15
CA HIS A 190 4.55 5.42 16.40
C HIS A 190 3.47 5.51 17.48
N LEU A 191 2.37 4.74 17.34
CA LEU A 191 1.29 4.70 18.31
C LEU A 191 1.74 4.17 19.68
N GLY A 192 2.62 3.18 19.69
CA GLY A 192 3.24 2.66 20.92
C GLY A 192 4.05 3.72 21.66
N LYS A 193 4.85 4.51 20.92
CA LYS A 193 5.61 5.62 21.49
C LYS A 193 4.69 6.72 22.02
N CYS A 194 3.62 7.06 21.31
CA CYS A 194 2.65 8.03 21.79
C CYS A 194 1.93 7.55 23.05
N LEU A 195 1.63 6.25 23.16
CA LEU A 195 1.07 5.65 24.38
C LEU A 195 2.05 5.72 25.55
N GLU A 196 3.33 5.38 25.32
CA GLU A 196 4.41 5.47 26.32
C GLU A 196 4.56 6.90 26.86
N ASP A 197 4.46 7.91 25.98
CA ASP A 197 4.57 9.32 26.35
C ASP A 197 3.28 9.91 26.94
N GLY A 198 2.17 9.16 26.92
CA GLY A 198 0.84 9.70 27.26
C GLY A 198 0.34 10.78 26.30
N ASN A 199 0.84 10.79 25.05
CA ASN A 199 0.50 11.78 24.03
C ASN A 199 -0.83 11.43 23.33
N TRP A 200 -1.93 11.64 24.04
CA TRP A 200 -3.29 11.38 23.55
C TRP A 200 -3.71 12.26 22.38
N GLU A 201 -3.17 13.46 22.26
CA GLU A 201 -3.45 14.35 21.12
C GLU A 201 -2.97 13.71 19.82
N ALA A 202 -1.73 13.22 19.78
CA ALA A 202 -1.16 12.54 18.62
C ALA A 202 -1.92 11.24 18.28
N ILE A 203 -2.27 10.44 19.29
CA ILE A 203 -3.05 9.20 19.08
C ILE A 203 -4.40 9.51 18.44
N ARG A 204 -5.12 10.50 18.96
CA ARG A 204 -6.43 10.88 18.42
C ARG A 204 -6.32 11.47 17.03
N ALA A 205 -5.28 12.27 16.76
CA ALA A 205 -5.02 12.80 15.42
C ALA A 205 -4.75 11.69 14.40
N ASP A 206 -3.90 10.71 14.73
CA ASP A 206 -3.64 9.53 13.88
C ASP A 206 -4.92 8.73 13.62
N LEU A 207 -5.69 8.41 14.66
CA LEU A 207 -6.91 7.62 14.55
C LEU A 207 -8.06 8.36 13.83
N ASN A 208 -8.05 9.69 13.80
CA ASN A 208 -8.98 10.46 12.99
C ASN A 208 -8.61 10.41 11.49
N LEU A 209 -7.31 10.35 11.18
CA LEU A 209 -6.84 10.24 9.81
C LEU A 209 -7.00 8.81 9.27
N LEU A 210 -6.65 7.82 10.09
CA LEU A 210 -6.67 6.39 9.77
C LEU A 210 -7.37 5.63 10.90
N PRO A 211 -8.71 5.58 10.91
CA PRO A 211 -9.43 4.75 11.88
C PRO A 211 -8.96 3.30 11.85
N ILE A 212 -9.06 2.60 12.97
CA ILE A 212 -8.85 1.15 13.04
C ILE A 212 -10.22 0.53 13.30
N GLU A 213 -10.73 -0.22 12.33
CA GLU A 213 -12.08 -0.76 12.32
C GLU A 213 -13.11 0.38 12.50
N ARG A 214 -13.80 0.44 13.64
CA ARG A 214 -14.78 1.49 13.96
C ARG A 214 -14.26 2.49 14.99
N VAL A 215 -12.99 2.38 15.39
CA VAL A 215 -12.38 3.21 16.43
C VAL A 215 -11.62 4.35 15.78
N ASN A 216 -11.91 5.58 16.23
CA ASN A 216 -11.29 6.81 15.75
C ASN A 216 -10.89 7.72 16.94
N GLY A 217 -10.39 8.92 16.65
CA GLY A 217 -9.95 9.85 17.68
C GLY A 217 -11.06 10.41 18.58
N MET A 218 -12.33 10.19 18.28
CA MET A 218 -13.48 10.54 19.14
C MET A 218 -13.92 9.40 20.07
N SER A 219 -13.40 8.19 19.88
CA SER A 219 -13.71 7.04 20.73
C SER A 219 -13.18 7.22 22.16
N SER A 220 -13.73 6.44 23.10
CA SER A 220 -13.28 6.46 24.49
C SER A 220 -11.82 5.96 24.60
N GLU A 221 -11.08 6.39 25.61
CA GLU A 221 -9.71 5.88 25.83
C GLU A 221 -9.70 4.37 26.05
N PHE A 222 -10.75 3.82 26.65
CA PHE A 222 -10.93 2.39 26.82
C PHE A 222 -11.00 1.66 25.47
N ASP A 223 -11.84 2.14 24.54
CA ASP A 223 -11.97 1.54 23.21
C ASP A 223 -10.70 1.68 22.38
N ILE A 224 -10.03 2.84 22.50
CA ILE A 224 -8.75 3.10 21.84
C ILE A 224 -7.67 2.14 22.36
N ILE A 225 -7.53 1.97 23.68
CA ILE A 225 -6.57 1.02 24.24
C ILE A 225 -6.91 -0.42 23.82
N ALA A 226 -8.19 -0.79 23.85
CA ALA A 226 -8.62 -2.12 23.46
C ALA A 226 -8.27 -2.44 22.00
N ILE A 227 -8.51 -1.51 21.07
CA ILE A 227 -8.17 -1.72 19.65
C ILE A 227 -6.65 -1.72 19.45
N LEU A 228 -5.89 -0.85 20.11
CA LEU A 228 -4.44 -0.83 20.00
C LEU A 228 -3.83 -2.15 20.51
N ASN A 229 -4.32 -2.66 21.63
CA ASN A 229 -3.94 -3.97 22.17
C ASN A 229 -4.24 -5.11 21.18
N LYS A 230 -5.41 -5.09 20.51
CA LYS A 230 -5.77 -6.09 19.48
C LYS A 230 -4.76 -6.13 18.34
N TYR A 231 -4.18 -4.98 17.97
CA TYR A 231 -3.16 -4.88 16.93
C TYR A 231 -1.72 -4.99 17.46
N GLY A 232 -1.54 -5.36 18.72
CA GLY A 232 -0.24 -5.62 19.33
C GLY A 232 0.51 -4.35 19.77
N VAL A 233 -0.18 -3.22 19.90
CA VAL A 233 0.35 -1.99 20.48
C VAL A 233 -0.11 -1.92 21.94
N THR A 234 0.75 -2.34 22.85
CA THR A 234 0.42 -2.48 24.28
C THR A 234 1.27 -1.54 25.12
N HIS A 235 0.65 -0.93 26.14
CA HIS A 235 1.37 -0.29 27.23
C HIS A 235 1.24 -1.18 28.47
N PRO A 236 2.29 -1.87 28.93
CA PRO A 236 2.20 -2.68 30.13
C PRO A 236 1.85 -1.78 31.33
N PRO A 237 1.04 -2.26 32.30
CA PRO A 237 0.79 -1.51 33.51
C PRO A 237 2.11 -1.23 34.21
N ASN A 238 2.38 0.04 34.48
CA ASN A 238 3.61 0.50 35.11
C ASN A 238 3.71 -0.15 36.51
N PRO A 239 4.72 -0.99 36.82
CA PRO A 239 4.78 -1.73 38.08
C PRO A 239 4.85 -0.84 39.34
N THR A 240 5.04 0.47 39.18
CA THR A 240 5.38 1.42 40.26
C THR A 240 4.26 2.39 40.65
N ARG A 241 3.04 2.29 40.10
CA ARG A 241 1.89 3.04 40.64
C ARG A 241 1.05 2.16 41.57
N GLN A 242 1.51 2.00 42.82
CA GLN A 242 0.60 1.62 43.90
C GLN A 242 -0.50 2.70 44.06
N PRO A 243 -1.76 2.34 44.32
CA PRO A 243 -2.79 3.32 44.63
C PRO A 243 -2.36 4.11 45.87
N ARG A 244 -2.33 5.45 45.76
CA ARG A 244 -2.02 6.33 46.89
C ARG A 244 -2.97 5.98 48.03
N GLN A 245 -2.42 5.49 49.14
CA GLN A 245 -3.18 5.37 50.38
C GLN A 245 -3.73 6.76 50.74
N PRO A 246 -5.01 6.87 51.18
CA PRO A 246 -5.53 8.13 51.65
C PRO A 246 -4.71 8.61 52.85
N PRO A 247 -4.54 9.94 53.03
CA PRO A 247 -3.72 10.48 54.09
C PRO A 247 -4.26 10.03 55.45
N ASN A 248 -3.37 9.47 56.28
CA ASN A 248 -3.66 9.13 57.67
C ASN A 248 -4.15 10.39 58.39
N HIS A 249 -5.44 10.40 58.77
CA HIS A 249 -5.95 11.35 59.74
C HIS A 249 -5.25 11.10 61.08
N PRO A 250 -4.63 12.12 61.71
CA PRO A 250 -4.11 11.96 63.06
C PRO A 250 -5.27 11.72 64.02
N SER A 251 -5.17 10.62 64.76
CA SER A 251 -6.08 10.23 65.84
C SER A 251 -6.11 11.32 66.92
N CYS A 252 -7.31 11.84 67.17
CA CYS A 252 -7.60 12.77 68.25
C CYS A 252 -7.37 12.06 69.62
N PRO A 253 -6.57 12.59 70.55
CA PRO A 253 -6.42 11.99 71.87
C PRO A 253 -7.68 12.24 72.69
N LEU A 254 -8.39 11.16 73.04
CA LEU A 254 -9.47 11.19 74.03
C LEU A 254 -8.89 11.63 75.38
N GLY A 255 -9.33 12.80 75.83
CA GLY A 255 -9.04 13.31 77.16
C GLY A 255 -9.74 12.49 78.23
N ASN A 256 -8.95 11.96 79.17
CA ASN A 256 -9.39 11.49 80.47
C ASN A 256 -10.16 12.61 81.20
N ARG A 257 -11.40 12.35 81.59
CA ARG A 257 -11.96 12.91 82.83
C ARG A 257 -12.77 11.85 83.58
N SER A 258 -12.31 11.63 84.80
CA SER A 258 -12.83 10.80 85.87
C SER A 258 -14.10 11.38 86.49
N SER A 259 -14.92 10.44 86.97
CA SER A 259 -16.03 10.51 87.93
C SER A 259 -15.95 11.56 89.04
N THR A 260 -17.03 12.36 89.18
CA THR A 260 -17.99 12.41 90.31
C THR A 260 -19.23 13.16 89.86
#